data_AF-A0A846E4V4-F1
#
_entry.id   AF-A0A846E4V4-F1
#
_cell.length_a   1.000
_cell.length_b   1.000
_cell.length_c   1.000
_cell.angle_alpha   90.00
_cell.angle_beta   90.00
_cell.angle_gamma   90.00
#
_symmetry.space_group_name_H-M   'P 1'
#
loop_
_entity.id
_entity.type
_entity.pdbx_description
1 polymer ?
#
loop_
_entity_poly.entity_id
_entity_poly.type
_entity_poly.pdbx_seq_one_letter_code
_entity_poly.pdbx_strand_id
1 'polypeptide(L)'
;MMLSDMELSGKESTIFIEPLAQEWAKKYLQNLVVNTETQENDHGLALSEILSVPGRKKTADQVLTSLRSISVKAWNKTEDLLAIPIVQHHIDFNLINPWEISHDCFNIYKKALYFYTQSGHNRPLSFVTKFTKPNYHLSEEDLQLETELIAPHELVRVISADIGAVRKKYTEIDPRAIGFVSMQFHYTGQMLLEPLNIVERSLVGSYFKVIDDHLYMPLQRAYLAAAQYDYDSPIISVLQNLLPASTNIANNIAKKIIELFPNHETMSGKLTDQVVRISSIRDVEMFQVYLWVCVLEGNVNIIKEELFPLCVMLYPTLKVKWDMIRQMLYLLRFEIQDRLVYEHFQMLMPYFQILSSMFSADILD
;
A
#
# COMPACT_ATOMS: atom_id res chain seq x y z
N MET A 1 -33.42 28.14 -26.55
CA MET A 1 -33.49 26.72 -26.92
C MET A 1 -32.22 26.41 -27.73
N MET A 2 -30.99 26.50 -27.22
CA MET A 2 -30.35 25.93 -26.03
C MET A 2 -30.78 24.50 -25.75
N LEU A 3 -30.03 23.54 -26.33
CA LEU A 3 -29.56 22.28 -25.76
C LEU A 3 -29.02 21.41 -26.92
N SER A 4 -27.73 21.52 -27.26
CA SER A 4 -27.05 20.49 -28.08
C SER A 4 -25.52 20.49 -28.01
N ASP A 5 -24.88 21.02 -26.96
CA ASP A 5 -23.39 21.04 -26.86
C ASP A 5 -22.88 20.74 -25.45
N MET A 6 -23.29 19.61 -24.85
CA MET A 6 -22.80 19.24 -23.50
C MET A 6 -22.63 17.73 -23.26
N GLU A 7 -22.15 16.95 -24.25
CA GLU A 7 -21.89 15.51 -24.04
C GLU A 7 -20.58 14.95 -24.61
N LEU A 8 -19.59 15.79 -24.97
CA LEU A 8 -18.32 15.32 -25.55
C LEU A 8 -17.05 15.54 -24.73
N SER A 9 -17.12 16.00 -23.48
CA SER A 9 -15.92 16.31 -22.67
C SER A 9 -15.43 15.18 -21.73
N GLY A 10 -16.01 13.98 -21.77
CA GLY A 10 -15.79 12.97 -20.71
C GLY A 10 -14.97 11.73 -21.05
N LYS A 11 -14.49 11.54 -22.29
CA LYS A 11 -13.93 10.25 -22.74
C LYS A 11 -12.45 10.21 -23.12
N GLU A 12 -11.75 11.35 -23.18
CA GLU A 12 -10.34 11.36 -23.61
C GLU A 12 -9.31 11.30 -22.46
N SER A 13 -9.72 11.47 -21.20
CA SER A 13 -8.81 11.43 -20.04
C SER A 13 -8.63 10.05 -19.40
N THR A 14 -9.38 9.03 -19.83
CA THR A 14 -9.28 7.66 -19.29
C THR A 14 -8.10 6.85 -19.81
N ILE A 15 -7.49 7.24 -20.94
CA ILE A 15 -6.50 6.41 -21.65
C ILE A 15 -5.08 6.55 -21.06
N PHE A 16 -4.77 7.66 -20.38
CA PHE A 16 -3.42 7.93 -19.86
C PHE A 16 -3.18 7.50 -18.41
N ILE A 17 -4.22 7.13 -17.66
CA ILE A 17 -4.10 6.69 -16.25
C ILE A 17 -3.59 5.25 -16.18
N GLU A 18 -3.82 4.43 -17.21
CA GLU A 18 -3.57 2.98 -17.18
C GLU A 18 -2.08 2.56 -17.14
N PRO A 19 -1.13 3.18 -17.88
CA PRO A 19 0.23 2.64 -17.96
C PRO A 19 0.97 2.65 -16.62
N LEU A 20 0.93 3.76 -15.88
CA LEU A 20 1.64 3.89 -14.60
C LEU A 20 1.02 3.03 -13.51
N ALA A 21 -0.32 2.97 -13.48
CA ALA A 21 -1.07 2.11 -12.57
C ALA A 21 -0.76 0.63 -12.82
N GLN A 22 -0.69 0.22 -14.09
CA GLN A 22 -0.31 -1.15 -14.47
C GLN A 22 1.14 -1.46 -14.08
N GLU A 23 2.10 -0.57 -14.35
CA GLU A 23 3.51 -0.79 -13.96
C GLU A 23 3.66 -0.96 -12.45
N TRP A 24 3.02 -0.12 -11.64
CA TRP A 24 3.00 -0.31 -10.19
C TRP A 24 2.34 -1.63 -9.80
N ALA A 25 1.20 -1.96 -10.40
CA ALA A 25 0.43 -3.15 -10.07
C ALA A 25 1.20 -4.46 -10.35
N LYS A 26 2.14 -4.47 -11.30
CA LYS A 26 3.02 -5.64 -11.55
C LYS A 26 3.75 -6.11 -10.30
N LYS A 27 4.01 -5.26 -9.31
CA LYS A 27 4.64 -5.66 -8.04
C LYS A 27 3.81 -6.68 -7.25
N TYR A 28 2.49 -6.70 -7.45
CA TYR A 28 1.58 -7.67 -6.81
C TYR A 28 1.72 -9.08 -7.39
N LEU A 29 2.30 -9.23 -8.59
CA LEU A 29 2.66 -10.53 -9.16
C LEU A 29 3.94 -11.11 -8.54
N GLN A 30 4.83 -10.24 -8.05
CA GLN A 30 6.19 -10.63 -7.70
C GLN A 30 6.43 -10.84 -6.21
N ASN A 31 5.55 -10.34 -5.33
CA ASN A 31 5.82 -10.19 -3.90
C ASN A 31 4.66 -10.63 -3.01
N LEU A 32 4.56 -11.93 -2.80
CA LEU A 32 3.83 -12.51 -1.69
C LEU A 32 4.80 -13.34 -0.88
N VAL A 33 4.93 -13.01 0.41
CA VAL A 33 5.73 -13.76 1.37
C VAL A 33 4.77 -14.07 2.51
N VAL A 34 4.42 -15.34 2.66
CA VAL A 34 3.49 -15.83 3.69
C VAL A 34 4.23 -15.97 5.02
N ASN A 35 3.67 -15.57 6.16
CA ASN A 35 4.31 -15.73 7.47
C ASN A 35 3.95 -17.07 8.16
N THR A 36 4.98 -17.86 8.49
CA THR A 36 5.03 -18.85 9.58
C THR A 36 5.11 -18.13 10.93
N GLU A 37 4.02 -18.13 11.69
CA GLU A 37 4.04 -18.03 13.14
C GLU A 37 2.66 -18.46 13.69
N THR A 38 2.31 -19.71 13.40
CA THR A 38 1.42 -20.53 14.23
C THR A 38 1.56 -21.97 13.74
N GLN A 39 2.06 -22.85 14.61
CA GLN A 39 1.85 -24.29 14.46
C GLN A 39 0.41 -24.55 14.87
N GLU A 40 -0.51 -24.46 13.92
CA GLU A 40 -1.81 -25.11 14.07
C GLU A 40 -1.88 -26.25 13.06
N ASN A 41 -1.92 -27.46 13.62
CA ASN A 41 -2.43 -28.64 12.95
C ASN A 41 -3.84 -28.29 12.47
N ASP A 42 -4.07 -28.12 11.17
CA ASP A 42 -5.44 -28.09 10.69
C ASP A 42 -5.63 -28.86 9.38
N HIS A 43 -6.79 -29.50 9.37
CA HIS A 43 -7.19 -30.62 8.55
C HIS A 43 -7.46 -30.20 7.10
N GLY A 44 -6.65 -30.74 6.18
CA GLY A 44 -7.13 -31.57 5.07
C GLY A 44 -8.21 -31.07 4.12
N LEU A 45 -8.42 -29.77 3.91
CA LEU A 45 -9.09 -29.31 2.69
C LEU A 45 -8.08 -29.40 1.55
N ALA A 46 -8.43 -30.12 0.47
CA ALA A 46 -7.59 -30.20 -0.71
C ALA A 46 -7.39 -28.79 -1.27
N LEU A 47 -6.17 -28.42 -1.62
CA LEU A 47 -5.84 -27.11 -2.20
C LEU A 47 -6.74 -26.77 -3.41
N SER A 48 -7.12 -27.77 -4.20
CA SER A 48 -8.09 -27.65 -5.29
C SER A 48 -9.48 -27.19 -4.84
N GLU A 49 -9.92 -27.56 -3.65
CA GLU A 49 -11.20 -27.11 -3.07
C GLU A 49 -11.12 -25.63 -2.70
N ILE A 50 -10.07 -25.19 -2.00
CA ILE A 50 -9.86 -23.77 -1.64
C ILE A 50 -9.78 -22.89 -2.89
N LEU A 51 -9.07 -23.37 -3.93
CA LEU A 51 -8.91 -22.65 -5.19
C LEU A 51 -10.16 -22.69 -6.07
N SER A 52 -11.12 -23.57 -5.82
CA SER A 52 -12.36 -23.65 -6.60
C SER A 52 -13.25 -22.42 -6.36
N VAL A 53 -14.11 -22.07 -7.33
CA VAL A 53 -15.07 -20.96 -7.16
C VAL A 53 -15.93 -21.14 -5.90
N PRO A 54 -16.49 -22.33 -5.59
CA PRO A 54 -17.20 -22.55 -4.32
C PRO A 54 -16.35 -22.34 -3.08
N GLY A 55 -15.09 -22.81 -3.08
CA GLY A 55 -14.16 -22.62 -1.97
C GLY A 55 -13.87 -21.14 -1.71
N ARG A 56 -13.53 -20.39 -2.75
CA ARG A 56 -13.30 -18.94 -2.65
C ARG A 56 -14.53 -18.18 -2.16
N LYS A 57 -15.73 -18.57 -2.61
CA LYS A 57 -16.99 -17.99 -2.10
C LYS A 57 -17.19 -18.26 -0.62
N LYS A 58 -16.93 -19.49 -0.16
CA LYS A 58 -16.99 -19.85 1.26
C LYS A 58 -16.02 -19.00 2.09
N THR A 59 -14.77 -18.85 1.65
CA THR A 59 -13.78 -17.99 2.30
C THR A 59 -14.25 -16.53 2.33
N ALA A 60 -14.75 -16.01 1.21
CA ALA A 60 -15.23 -14.63 1.12
C ALA A 60 -16.44 -14.37 2.02
N ASP A 61 -17.39 -15.30 2.09
CA ASP A 61 -18.58 -15.22 2.94
C ASP A 61 -18.22 -15.25 4.43
N GLN A 62 -17.24 -16.09 4.82
CA GLN A 62 -16.69 -16.11 6.17
C GLN A 62 -16.11 -14.74 6.56
N VAL A 63 -15.29 -14.14 5.68
CA VAL A 63 -14.70 -12.82 5.91
C VAL A 63 -15.77 -11.72 5.93
N LEU A 64 -16.72 -11.76 5.00
CA LEU A 64 -17.76 -10.74 4.88
C LEU A 64 -18.71 -10.72 6.09
N THR A 65 -19.01 -11.89 6.66
CA THR A 65 -19.87 -12.03 7.84
C THR A 65 -19.25 -11.37 9.08
N SER A 66 -17.93 -11.41 9.22
CA SER A 66 -17.21 -10.81 10.35
C SER A 66 -16.80 -9.35 10.11
N LEU A 67 -16.80 -8.87 8.86
CA LEU A 67 -16.32 -7.55 8.46
C LEU A 67 -16.87 -6.39 9.32
N ARG A 68 -18.17 -6.38 9.62
CA ARG A 68 -18.77 -5.29 10.42
C ARG A 68 -18.26 -5.27 11.86
N SER A 69 -18.25 -6.41 12.53
CA SER A 69 -17.82 -6.49 13.94
C SER A 69 -16.33 -6.29 14.07
N ILE A 70 -15.54 -6.78 13.10
CA ILE A 70 -14.10 -6.57 13.05
C ILE A 70 -13.77 -5.10 12.77
N SER A 71 -14.48 -4.43 11.87
CA SER A 71 -14.24 -3.01 11.59
C SER A 71 -14.45 -2.13 12.83
N VAL A 72 -15.46 -2.44 13.67
CA VAL A 72 -15.63 -1.74 14.96
C VAL A 72 -14.47 -2.02 15.93
N LYS A 73 -13.99 -3.27 16.01
CA LYS A 73 -12.83 -3.61 16.85
C LYS A 73 -11.54 -2.94 16.36
N ALA A 74 -11.36 -2.85 15.05
CA ALA A 74 -10.25 -2.16 14.43
C ALA A 74 -10.27 -0.67 14.80
N TRP A 75 -11.46 -0.06 14.87
CA TRP A 75 -11.60 1.34 15.24
C TRP A 75 -11.07 1.61 16.64
N ASN A 76 -11.43 0.77 17.61
CA ASN A 76 -10.91 0.92 18.98
C ASN A 76 -9.38 0.90 19.01
N LYS A 77 -8.76 0.01 18.22
CA LYS A 77 -7.30 -0.08 18.11
C LYS A 77 -6.68 1.15 17.42
N THR A 78 -7.37 1.71 16.44
CA THR A 78 -6.99 2.98 15.79
C THR A 78 -7.09 4.16 16.76
N GLU A 79 -8.18 4.24 17.52
CA GLU A 79 -8.41 5.27 18.51
C GLU A 79 -7.35 5.20 19.62
N ASP A 80 -7.11 4.02 20.18
CA ASP A 80 -6.07 3.81 21.20
C ASP A 80 -4.69 4.27 20.73
N LEU A 81 -4.36 4.02 19.45
CA LEU A 81 -3.09 4.43 18.87
C LEU A 81 -2.98 5.95 18.69
N LEU A 82 -4.07 6.60 18.28
CA LEU A 82 -4.05 8.01 17.82
C LEU A 82 -4.68 9.00 18.82
N ALA A 83 -5.17 8.53 19.96
CA ALA A 83 -5.80 9.35 21.00
C ALA A 83 -4.87 10.42 21.59
N ILE A 84 -3.56 10.15 21.69
CA ILE A 84 -2.58 11.14 22.13
C ILE A 84 -2.20 12.08 20.96
N PRO A 85 -1.80 11.58 19.78
CA PRO A 85 -1.46 12.42 18.63
C PRO A 85 -2.56 13.40 18.21
N ILE A 86 -3.84 13.01 18.24
CA ILE A 86 -4.95 13.89 17.84
C ILE A 86 -4.98 15.20 18.66
N VAL A 87 -4.72 15.09 19.97
CA VAL A 87 -4.67 16.24 20.89
C VAL A 87 -3.38 17.03 20.69
N GLN A 88 -2.23 16.35 20.64
CA GLN A 88 -0.91 16.98 20.53
C GLN A 88 -0.75 17.79 19.23
N HIS A 89 -1.35 17.31 18.14
CA HIS A 89 -1.25 17.93 16.83
C HIS A 89 -2.42 18.84 16.48
N HIS A 90 -3.34 19.08 17.43
CA HIS A 90 -4.52 19.93 17.28
C HIS A 90 -5.36 19.56 16.04
N ILE A 91 -5.55 18.26 15.81
CA ILE A 91 -6.41 17.78 14.73
C ILE A 91 -7.85 17.94 15.18
N ASP A 92 -8.69 18.53 14.33
CA ASP A 92 -10.11 18.70 14.63
C ASP A 92 -10.81 17.34 14.64
N PHE A 93 -11.32 16.96 15.81
CA PHE A 93 -12.07 15.72 16.00
C PHE A 93 -13.30 15.61 15.09
N ASN A 94 -13.90 16.72 14.67
CA ASN A 94 -15.05 16.69 13.78
C ASN A 94 -14.73 16.20 12.36
N LEU A 95 -13.44 16.20 11.97
CA LEU A 95 -12.98 15.64 10.71
C LEU A 95 -12.91 14.10 10.74
N ILE A 96 -12.95 13.51 11.93
CA ILE A 96 -12.79 12.08 12.15
C ILE A 96 -14.13 11.49 12.57
N ASN A 97 -14.85 10.91 11.60
CA ASN A 97 -16.11 10.21 11.84
C ASN A 97 -15.90 8.68 11.79
N PRO A 98 -15.89 7.98 12.94
CA PRO A 98 -15.66 6.54 13.01
C PRO A 98 -16.62 5.71 12.14
N TRP A 99 -17.89 6.12 12.10
CA TRP A 99 -18.95 5.40 11.39
C TRP A 99 -18.78 5.53 9.89
N GLU A 100 -18.40 6.72 9.44
CA GLU A 100 -18.19 6.99 8.03
C GLU A 100 -16.93 6.28 7.51
N ILE A 101 -15.82 6.35 8.25
CA ILE A 101 -14.59 5.65 7.91
C ILE A 101 -14.83 4.14 7.88
N SER A 102 -15.58 3.61 8.86
CA SER A 102 -15.93 2.19 8.90
C SER A 102 -16.86 1.79 7.74
N HIS A 103 -17.76 2.68 7.31
CA HIS A 103 -18.61 2.44 6.15
C HIS A 103 -17.80 2.38 4.84
N ASP A 104 -16.91 3.35 4.64
CA ASP A 104 -16.02 3.38 3.47
C ASP A 104 -15.09 2.15 3.45
N CYS A 105 -14.53 1.79 4.61
CA CYS A 105 -13.76 0.55 4.82
C CYS A 105 -14.55 -0.70 4.43
N PHE A 106 -15.78 -0.82 4.93
CA PHE A 106 -16.66 -1.94 4.60
C PHE A 106 -16.90 -2.06 3.09
N ASN A 107 -17.17 -0.94 2.41
CA ASN A 107 -17.46 -0.94 0.98
C ASN A 107 -16.26 -1.39 0.13
N ILE A 108 -15.05 -0.91 0.47
CA ILE A 108 -13.82 -1.29 -0.23
C ILE A 108 -13.51 -2.78 -0.04
N TYR A 109 -13.54 -3.28 1.20
CA TYR A 109 -13.29 -4.71 1.45
C TYR A 109 -14.34 -5.60 0.79
N LYS A 110 -15.62 -5.22 0.84
CA LYS A 110 -16.69 -5.95 0.14
C LYS A 110 -16.43 -6.03 -1.36
N LYS A 111 -15.99 -4.93 -1.99
CA LYS A 111 -15.69 -4.90 -3.43
C LYS A 111 -14.50 -5.81 -3.77
N ALA A 112 -13.44 -5.79 -2.95
CA ALA A 112 -12.28 -6.67 -3.13
C ALA A 112 -12.63 -8.15 -2.94
N LEU A 113 -13.44 -8.50 -1.94
CA LEU A 113 -13.91 -9.88 -1.73
C LEU A 113 -14.80 -10.36 -2.87
N TYR A 114 -15.71 -9.50 -3.37
CA TYR A 114 -16.50 -9.83 -4.56
C TYR A 114 -15.61 -10.12 -5.76
N PHE A 115 -14.56 -9.31 -5.97
CA PHE A 115 -13.59 -9.50 -7.04
C PHE A 115 -12.77 -10.79 -6.87
N TYR A 116 -12.34 -11.13 -5.65
CA TYR A 116 -11.66 -12.38 -5.32
C TYR A 116 -12.47 -13.64 -5.68
N THR A 117 -13.81 -13.57 -5.58
CA THR A 117 -14.68 -14.71 -5.94
C THR A 117 -14.89 -14.89 -7.44
N GLN A 118 -14.46 -13.94 -8.27
CA GLN A 118 -14.61 -14.04 -9.73
C GLN A 118 -13.62 -15.05 -10.33
N SER A 119 -13.95 -15.58 -11.51
CA SER A 119 -13.06 -16.39 -12.34
C SER A 119 -12.48 -15.54 -13.47
N GLY A 120 -11.19 -15.72 -13.73
CA GLY A 120 -10.46 -15.23 -14.89
C GLY A 120 -9.89 -16.38 -15.71
N HIS A 121 -8.79 -16.14 -16.40
CA HIS A 121 -8.11 -17.17 -17.20
C HIS A 121 -7.35 -18.17 -16.33
N ASN A 122 -7.34 -19.44 -16.76
CA ASN A 122 -6.49 -20.47 -16.17
C ASN A 122 -5.03 -20.06 -16.23
N ARG A 123 -4.37 -20.06 -15.07
CA ARG A 123 -2.94 -19.83 -14.91
C ARG A 123 -2.40 -20.65 -13.75
N PRO A 124 -1.09 -20.94 -13.71
CA PRO A 124 -0.51 -21.63 -12.56
C PRO A 124 -0.62 -20.79 -11.29
N LEU A 125 -0.88 -21.43 -10.16
CA LEU A 125 -1.01 -20.80 -8.85
C LEU A 125 0.21 -19.94 -8.47
N SER A 126 1.41 -20.36 -8.89
CA SER A 126 2.68 -19.63 -8.71
C SER A 126 2.68 -18.20 -9.28
N PHE A 127 1.83 -17.90 -10.28
CA PHE A 127 1.67 -16.55 -10.83
C PHE A 127 0.76 -15.65 -10.00
N VAL A 128 -0.11 -16.24 -9.18
CA VAL A 128 -1.06 -15.52 -8.35
C VAL A 128 -0.46 -15.24 -6.98
N THR A 129 0.29 -16.21 -6.45
CA THR A 129 0.92 -16.13 -5.14
C THR A 129 2.25 -16.88 -5.10
N LYS A 130 3.33 -16.18 -4.72
CA LYS A 130 4.58 -16.87 -4.33
C LYS A 130 4.40 -17.43 -2.92
N PHE A 131 4.26 -18.74 -2.81
CA PHE A 131 4.37 -19.43 -1.53
C PHE A 131 5.84 -19.72 -1.29
N THR A 132 6.49 -18.93 -0.44
CA THR A 132 7.89 -19.20 -0.08
C THR A 132 8.00 -19.27 1.44
N LYS A 133 7.90 -20.46 2.03
CA LYS A 133 8.45 -20.71 3.38
C LYS A 133 8.96 -22.14 3.60
N PRO A 134 9.88 -22.34 4.57
CA PRO A 134 10.65 -23.58 4.74
C PRO A 134 9.92 -24.73 5.46
N ASN A 135 8.64 -24.57 5.83
CA ASN A 135 7.90 -25.55 6.66
C ASN A 135 6.45 -25.80 6.18
N TYR A 136 6.04 -25.23 5.06
CA TYR A 136 4.83 -25.64 4.33
C TYR A 136 5.23 -25.69 2.86
N HIS A 137 5.75 -26.83 2.45
CA HIS A 137 6.14 -27.08 1.07
C HIS A 137 4.88 -27.45 0.30
N LEU A 138 4.26 -26.46 -0.35
CA LEU A 138 3.52 -26.80 -1.56
C LEU A 138 4.50 -27.51 -2.49
N SER A 139 4.13 -28.70 -2.95
CA SER A 139 4.94 -29.43 -3.91
C SER A 139 5.07 -28.60 -5.19
N GLU A 140 6.09 -28.88 -6.02
CA GLU A 140 6.13 -28.25 -7.36
C GLU A 140 4.86 -28.55 -8.16
N GLU A 141 4.22 -29.70 -7.92
CA GLU A 141 2.93 -30.07 -8.51
C GLU A 141 1.80 -29.14 -8.04
N ASP A 142 1.75 -28.77 -6.75
CA ASP A 142 0.76 -27.83 -6.22
C ASP A 142 0.92 -26.41 -6.80
N LEU A 143 2.16 -25.99 -7.08
CA LEU A 143 2.46 -24.69 -7.69
C LEU A 143 2.12 -24.63 -9.19
N GLN A 144 2.04 -25.80 -9.83
CA GLN A 144 1.60 -25.99 -11.21
C GLN A 144 0.09 -26.14 -11.34
N LEU A 145 -0.66 -26.30 -10.24
CA LEU A 145 -2.12 -26.32 -10.27
C LEU A 145 -2.65 -25.09 -10.99
N GLU A 146 -3.46 -25.35 -12.02
CA GLU A 146 -4.17 -24.29 -12.71
C GLU A 146 -5.26 -23.72 -11.80
N THR A 147 -5.33 -22.40 -11.77
CA THR A 147 -6.37 -21.66 -11.09
C THR A 147 -6.97 -20.61 -12.02
N GLU A 148 -8.29 -20.49 -11.97
CA GLU A 148 -9.03 -19.39 -12.58
C GLU A 148 -9.00 -18.12 -11.71
N LEU A 149 -8.22 -18.08 -10.63
CA LEU A 149 -8.18 -16.91 -9.77
C LEU A 149 -7.67 -15.69 -10.56
N ILE A 150 -8.39 -14.58 -10.43
CA ILE A 150 -7.92 -13.30 -10.98
C ILE A 150 -6.65 -12.89 -10.23
N ALA A 151 -5.68 -12.29 -10.90
CA ALA A 151 -4.46 -11.86 -10.22
C ALA A 151 -4.74 -10.59 -9.40
N PRO A 152 -4.16 -10.41 -8.20
CA PRO A 152 -4.43 -9.26 -7.35
C PRO A 152 -4.16 -7.91 -8.01
N HIS A 153 -3.20 -7.84 -8.94
CA HIS A 153 -2.90 -6.60 -9.66
C HIS A 153 -4.08 -6.06 -10.48
N GLU A 154 -4.99 -6.91 -10.95
CA GLU A 154 -6.19 -6.49 -11.69
C GLU A 154 -7.22 -5.80 -10.77
N LEU A 155 -7.16 -6.03 -9.45
CA LEU A 155 -8.03 -5.37 -8.48
C LEU A 155 -7.85 -3.84 -8.54
N VAL A 156 -6.65 -3.36 -8.87
CA VAL A 156 -6.32 -1.94 -9.03
C VAL A 156 -7.32 -1.24 -9.94
N ARG A 157 -7.74 -1.87 -11.05
CA ARG A 157 -8.71 -1.29 -12.00
C ARG A 157 -10.09 -1.06 -11.40
N VAL A 158 -10.43 -1.81 -10.36
CA VAL A 158 -11.74 -1.82 -9.74
C VAL A 158 -11.78 -0.90 -8.52
N ILE A 159 -10.71 -0.79 -7.73
CA ILE A 159 -10.72 -0.07 -6.45
C ILE A 159 -9.98 1.27 -6.45
N SER A 160 -9.10 1.55 -7.41
CA SER A 160 -8.20 2.73 -7.33
C SER A 160 -8.95 4.05 -7.26
N ALA A 161 -9.98 4.22 -8.08
CA ALA A 161 -10.79 5.44 -8.09
C ALA A 161 -11.55 5.62 -6.76
N ASP A 162 -12.13 4.53 -6.22
CA ASP A 162 -12.88 4.56 -4.98
C ASP A 162 -11.97 4.87 -3.79
N ILE A 163 -10.80 4.22 -3.70
CA ILE A 163 -9.81 4.50 -2.64
C ILE A 163 -9.25 5.91 -2.80
N GLY A 164 -8.99 6.36 -4.04
CA GLY A 164 -8.57 7.73 -4.31
C GLY A 164 -9.60 8.76 -3.84
N ALA A 165 -10.89 8.49 -4.03
CA ALA A 165 -11.98 9.32 -3.54
C ALA A 165 -12.05 9.33 -2.01
N VAL A 166 -11.91 8.17 -1.36
CA VAL A 166 -11.82 8.06 0.10
C VAL A 166 -10.64 8.88 0.63
N ARG A 167 -9.44 8.72 0.05
CA ARG A 167 -8.26 9.51 0.43
C ARG A 167 -8.55 11.00 0.30
N LYS A 168 -9.01 11.45 -0.86
CA LYS A 168 -9.32 12.86 -1.11
C LYS A 168 -10.32 13.42 -0.10
N LYS A 169 -11.41 12.69 0.16
CA LYS A 169 -12.46 13.07 1.12
C LYS A 169 -11.88 13.36 2.49
N TYR A 170 -11.01 12.50 2.99
CA TYR A 170 -10.46 12.65 4.34
C TYR A 170 -9.25 13.59 4.40
N THR A 171 -8.54 13.83 3.30
CA THR A 171 -7.38 14.75 3.28
C THR A 171 -7.70 16.17 2.82
N GLU A 172 -8.95 16.47 2.44
CA GLU A 172 -9.33 17.77 1.87
C GLU A 172 -9.12 18.94 2.83
N ILE A 173 -9.36 18.74 4.13
CA ILE A 173 -9.24 19.80 5.16
C ILE A 173 -7.94 19.65 5.95
N ASP A 174 -7.69 18.47 6.51
CA ASP A 174 -6.45 18.15 7.24
C ASP A 174 -5.87 16.84 6.70
N PRO A 175 -4.76 16.88 5.93
CA PRO A 175 -4.17 15.69 5.35
C PRO A 175 -3.75 14.62 6.38
N ARG A 176 -3.53 15.00 7.66
CA ARG A 176 -3.17 14.04 8.72
C ARG A 176 -4.32 13.11 9.09
N ALA A 177 -5.56 13.47 8.78
CA ALA A 177 -6.72 12.60 8.99
C ALA A 177 -6.59 11.25 8.25
N ILE A 178 -5.77 11.19 7.18
CA ILE A 178 -5.47 9.93 6.49
C ILE A 178 -4.82 8.88 7.40
N GLY A 179 -4.15 9.31 8.48
CA GLY A 179 -3.60 8.40 9.48
C GLY A 179 -4.67 7.53 10.13
N PHE A 180 -5.81 8.11 10.49
CA PHE A 180 -6.94 7.38 11.10
C PHE A 180 -7.56 6.40 10.10
N VAL A 181 -7.79 6.86 8.87
CA VAL A 181 -8.36 6.03 7.81
C VAL A 181 -7.43 4.86 7.49
N SER A 182 -6.14 5.12 7.32
CA SER A 182 -5.14 4.09 7.02
C SER A 182 -5.01 3.06 8.14
N MET A 183 -4.98 3.50 9.40
CA MET A 183 -4.95 2.59 10.55
C MET A 183 -6.22 1.75 10.66
N GLN A 184 -7.38 2.34 10.40
CA GLN A 184 -8.65 1.64 10.46
C GLN A 184 -8.73 0.51 9.43
N PHE A 185 -8.34 0.79 8.19
CA PHE A 185 -8.27 -0.25 7.15
C PHE A 185 -7.20 -1.29 7.49
N HIS A 186 -6.00 -0.86 7.88
CA HIS A 186 -4.91 -1.77 8.21
C HIS A 186 -5.30 -2.79 9.29
N TYR A 187 -5.86 -2.33 10.41
CA TYR A 187 -6.30 -3.22 11.47
C TYR A 187 -7.51 -4.06 11.08
N THR A 188 -8.44 -3.51 10.29
CA THR A 188 -9.56 -4.29 9.74
C THR A 188 -9.03 -5.46 8.89
N GLY A 189 -8.12 -5.18 7.95
CA GLY A 189 -7.50 -6.19 7.09
C GLY A 189 -6.76 -7.26 7.88
N GLN A 190 -5.93 -6.89 8.87
CA GLN A 190 -5.23 -7.85 9.72
C GLN A 190 -6.19 -8.77 10.48
N MET A 191 -7.16 -8.19 11.19
CA MET A 191 -8.11 -8.95 12.01
C MET A 191 -9.03 -9.85 11.18
N LEU A 192 -9.33 -9.47 9.93
CA LEU A 192 -10.11 -10.32 9.01
C LEU A 192 -9.33 -11.55 8.53
N LEU A 193 -8.00 -11.44 8.46
CA LEU A 193 -7.11 -12.50 7.97
C LEU A 193 -6.70 -13.48 9.08
N GLU A 194 -6.74 -13.07 10.36
CA GLU A 194 -6.39 -13.91 11.51
C GLU A 194 -7.14 -15.25 11.55
N PRO A 195 -8.47 -15.34 11.35
CA PRO A 195 -9.19 -16.60 11.47
C PRO A 195 -9.05 -17.54 10.27
N LEU A 196 -8.41 -17.09 9.18
CA LEU A 196 -8.27 -17.88 7.95
C LEU A 196 -7.10 -18.85 8.04
N ASN A 197 -7.20 -19.99 7.36
CA ASN A 197 -6.07 -20.91 7.24
C ASN A 197 -4.93 -20.27 6.41
N ILE A 198 -3.73 -20.85 6.45
CA ILE A 198 -2.52 -20.27 5.83
C ILE A 198 -2.70 -19.97 4.33
N VAL A 199 -3.37 -20.86 3.60
CA VAL A 199 -3.57 -20.71 2.15
C VAL A 199 -4.60 -19.62 1.87
N GLU A 200 -5.77 -19.69 2.51
CA GLU A 200 -6.81 -18.67 2.41
C GLU A 200 -6.29 -17.28 2.80
N ARG A 201 -5.55 -17.20 3.91
CA ARG A 201 -4.90 -15.98 4.40
C ARG A 201 -3.93 -15.41 3.38
N SER A 202 -3.13 -16.25 2.74
CA SER A 202 -2.21 -15.84 1.66
C SER A 202 -2.97 -15.29 0.46
N LEU A 203 -3.99 -16.03 0.00
CA LEU A 203 -4.79 -15.68 -1.17
C LEU A 203 -5.55 -14.37 -0.95
N VAL A 204 -6.36 -14.27 0.11
CA VAL A 204 -7.15 -13.07 0.42
C VAL A 204 -6.23 -11.90 0.81
N GLY A 205 -5.17 -12.18 1.58
CA GLY A 205 -4.21 -11.17 2.02
C GLY A 205 -3.51 -10.46 0.86
N SER A 206 -3.32 -11.14 -0.27
CA SER A 206 -2.78 -10.52 -1.48
C SER A 206 -3.64 -9.40 -2.04
N TYR A 207 -4.97 -9.53 -1.98
CA TYR A 207 -5.91 -8.49 -2.40
C TYR A 207 -5.99 -7.36 -1.37
N PHE A 208 -5.94 -7.71 -0.08
CA PHE A 208 -5.94 -6.72 1.00
C PHE A 208 -4.69 -5.85 0.97
N LYS A 209 -3.55 -6.41 0.56
CA LYS A 209 -2.32 -5.64 0.32
C LYS A 209 -2.50 -4.55 -0.74
N VAL A 210 -3.28 -4.81 -1.81
CA VAL A 210 -3.57 -3.80 -2.83
C VAL A 210 -4.35 -2.63 -2.21
N ILE A 211 -5.32 -2.93 -1.35
CA ILE A 211 -6.10 -1.91 -0.61
C ILE A 211 -5.17 -1.08 0.27
N ASP A 212 -4.37 -1.73 1.13
CA ASP A 212 -3.41 -1.06 2.01
C ASP A 212 -2.52 -0.11 1.21
N ASP A 213 -1.87 -0.60 0.15
CA ASP A 213 -0.95 0.22 -0.64
C ASP A 213 -1.62 1.47 -1.25
N HIS A 214 -2.83 1.32 -1.81
CA HIS A 214 -3.57 2.44 -2.39
C HIS A 214 -4.10 3.41 -1.36
N LEU A 215 -4.25 2.96 -0.11
CA LEU A 215 -4.71 3.81 0.98
C LEU A 215 -3.56 4.51 1.70
N TYR A 216 -2.38 3.91 1.84
CA TYR A 216 -1.22 4.55 2.48
C TYR A 216 -0.51 5.53 1.55
N MET A 217 -0.50 5.25 0.25
CA MET A 217 0.25 6.03 -0.74
C MET A 217 -0.70 6.84 -1.64
N PRO A 218 -0.32 8.05 -2.08
CA PRO A 218 -1.14 8.88 -2.97
C PRO A 218 -1.08 8.40 -4.43
N LEU A 219 -1.24 7.09 -4.68
CA LEU A 219 -1.09 6.46 -5.99
C LEU A 219 -2.03 7.06 -7.04
N GLN A 220 -3.31 7.26 -6.71
CA GLN A 220 -4.26 7.87 -7.63
C GLN A 220 -3.83 9.29 -8.06
N ARG A 221 -3.26 10.07 -7.14
CA ARG A 221 -2.73 11.41 -7.43
C ARG A 221 -1.50 11.33 -8.33
N ALA A 222 -0.60 10.38 -8.08
CA ALA A 222 0.52 10.10 -8.98
C ALA A 222 0.05 9.73 -10.39
N TYR A 223 -0.96 8.88 -10.52
CA TYR A 223 -1.50 8.48 -11.82
C TYR A 223 -2.14 9.66 -12.56
N LEU A 224 -2.91 10.50 -11.86
CA LEU A 224 -3.52 11.70 -12.45
C LEU A 224 -2.48 12.75 -12.85
N ALA A 225 -1.41 12.92 -12.07
CA ALA A 225 -0.33 13.84 -12.41
C ALA A 225 0.49 13.32 -13.61
N ALA A 226 0.77 12.02 -13.66
CA ALA A 226 1.45 11.39 -14.80
C ALA A 226 0.66 11.49 -16.11
N ALA A 227 -0.68 11.44 -16.04
CA ALA A 227 -1.54 11.60 -17.20
C ALA A 227 -1.47 13.00 -17.85
N GLN A 228 -0.83 13.98 -17.21
CA GLN A 228 -0.62 15.32 -17.77
C GLN A 228 0.63 15.42 -18.65
N TYR A 229 1.42 14.35 -18.74
CA TYR A 229 2.66 14.31 -19.51
C TYR A 229 2.53 13.44 -20.75
N ASP A 230 3.25 13.83 -21.80
CA ASP A 230 3.46 12.95 -22.96
C ASP A 230 4.24 11.70 -22.56
N TYR A 231 3.92 10.59 -23.22
CA TYR A 231 4.54 9.29 -22.97
C TYR A 231 6.08 9.32 -23.12
N ASP A 232 6.58 10.08 -24.09
CA ASP A 232 8.02 10.22 -24.38
C ASP A 232 8.70 11.34 -23.58
N SER A 233 7.99 11.96 -22.62
CA SER A 233 8.58 13.03 -21.82
C SER A 233 9.71 12.50 -20.91
N PRO A 234 10.76 13.29 -20.65
CA PRO A 234 11.87 12.86 -19.80
C PRO A 234 11.43 12.42 -18.40
N ILE A 235 10.43 13.08 -17.81
CA ILE A 235 9.90 12.75 -16.49
C ILE A 235 9.21 11.37 -16.49
N ILE A 236 8.42 11.07 -17.52
CA ILE A 236 7.79 9.75 -17.64
C ILE A 236 8.86 8.66 -17.86
N SER A 237 9.89 8.93 -18.66
CA SER A 237 11.02 8.01 -18.84
C SER A 237 11.75 7.70 -17.52
N VAL A 238 11.94 8.69 -16.64
CA VAL A 238 12.48 8.47 -15.28
C VAL A 238 11.61 7.50 -14.50
N LEU A 239 10.29 7.74 -14.45
CA LEU A 239 9.38 6.91 -13.67
C LEU A 239 9.26 5.49 -14.21
N GLN A 240 9.24 5.31 -15.54
CA GLN A 240 9.24 4.00 -16.18
C GLN A 240 10.48 3.16 -15.80
N ASN A 241 11.63 3.80 -15.57
CA ASN A 241 12.84 3.11 -15.10
C ASN A 241 12.81 2.81 -13.60
N LEU A 242 12.21 3.69 -12.78
CA LEU A 242 12.20 3.53 -11.32
C LEU A 242 11.09 2.59 -10.82
N LEU A 243 9.91 2.62 -11.42
CA LEU A 243 8.74 1.87 -10.97
C LEU A 243 8.99 0.36 -10.87
N PRO A 244 9.55 -0.32 -11.89
CA PRO A 244 9.87 -1.75 -11.81
C PRO A 244 10.91 -2.07 -10.73
N ALA A 245 11.76 -1.11 -10.38
CA ALA A 245 12.81 -1.28 -9.37
C ALA A 245 12.36 -0.91 -7.95
N SER A 246 11.16 -0.34 -7.77
CA SER A 246 10.74 0.32 -6.52
C SER A 246 10.77 -0.60 -5.30
N THR A 247 10.23 -1.81 -5.42
CA THR A 247 10.26 -2.79 -4.31
C THR A 247 11.67 -3.32 -4.05
N ASN A 248 12.52 -3.43 -5.07
CA ASN A 248 13.92 -3.85 -4.88
C ASN A 248 14.74 -2.77 -4.16
N ILE A 249 14.53 -1.50 -4.51
CA ILE A 249 15.08 -0.34 -3.78
C ILE A 249 14.65 -0.42 -2.32
N ALA A 250 13.35 -0.60 -2.06
CA ALA A 250 12.81 -0.68 -0.71
C ALA A 250 13.38 -1.84 0.10
N ASN A 251 13.53 -3.02 -0.50
CA ASN A 251 14.15 -4.18 0.16
C ASN A 251 15.63 -3.93 0.51
N ASN A 252 16.41 -3.36 -0.40
CA ASN A 252 17.81 -3.05 -0.17
C ASN A 252 17.98 -2.06 0.98
N ILE A 253 17.15 -1.02 1.01
CA ILE A 253 17.18 0.01 2.06
C ILE A 253 16.76 -0.58 3.40
N ALA A 254 15.64 -1.32 3.45
CA ALA A 254 15.19 -1.96 4.68
C ALA A 254 16.25 -2.90 5.26
N LYS A 255 16.95 -3.66 4.41
CA LYS A 255 18.08 -4.51 4.83
C LYS A 255 19.22 -3.70 5.43
N LYS A 256 19.67 -2.63 4.75
CA LYS A 256 20.74 -1.75 5.25
C LYS A 256 20.34 -1.06 6.57
N ILE A 257 19.07 -0.68 6.72
CA ILE A 257 18.56 -0.09 7.96
C ILE A 257 18.60 -1.09 9.13
N ILE A 258 18.24 -2.35 8.90
CA ILE A 258 18.39 -3.41 9.92
C ILE A 258 19.84 -3.54 10.36
N GLU A 259 20.79 -3.47 9.42
CA GLU A 259 22.23 -3.56 9.71
C GLU A 259 22.74 -2.33 10.49
N LEU A 260 22.23 -1.13 10.20
CA LEU A 260 22.61 0.11 10.88
C LEU A 260 21.97 0.26 12.27
N PHE A 261 20.80 -0.33 12.49
CA PHE A 261 20.02 -0.21 13.73
C PHE A 261 19.65 -1.59 14.33
N PRO A 262 20.62 -2.49 14.59
CA PRO A 262 20.36 -3.90 14.89
C PRO A 262 19.58 -4.12 16.19
N ASN A 263 19.64 -3.16 17.12
CA ASN A 263 18.98 -3.23 18.43
C ASN A 263 17.73 -2.35 18.52
N HIS A 264 17.28 -1.77 17.40
CA HIS A 264 16.09 -0.92 17.41
C HIS A 264 14.81 -1.76 17.45
N GLU A 265 13.88 -1.34 18.29
CA GLU A 265 12.57 -1.95 18.47
C GLU A 265 11.51 -0.87 18.30
N THR A 266 10.54 -1.17 17.44
CA THR A 266 9.33 -0.37 17.19
C THR A 266 8.23 -0.77 18.16
N MET A 267 7.06 -0.13 18.09
CA MET A 267 5.88 -0.59 18.83
C MET A 267 5.47 -2.03 18.48
N SER A 268 5.80 -2.50 17.27
CA SER A 268 5.40 -3.81 16.75
C SER A 268 6.53 -4.85 16.79
N GLY A 269 7.66 -4.57 17.44
CA GLY A 269 8.80 -5.49 17.58
C GLY A 269 10.08 -4.99 16.90
N LYS A 270 11.03 -5.91 16.73
CA LYS A 270 12.37 -5.62 16.19
C LYS A 270 12.35 -5.45 14.68
N LEU A 271 13.31 -4.71 14.13
CA LEU A 271 13.42 -4.52 12.67
C LEU A 271 13.62 -5.82 11.88
N THR A 272 14.17 -6.87 12.51
CA THR A 272 14.32 -8.21 11.93
C THR A 272 13.00 -8.97 11.85
N ASP A 273 12.00 -8.58 12.66
CA ASP A 273 10.72 -9.26 12.71
C ASP A 273 9.98 -8.99 11.41
N GLN A 274 9.38 -10.04 10.85
CA GLN A 274 8.89 -9.98 9.48
C GLN A 274 7.79 -8.93 9.27
N VAL A 275 6.91 -8.75 10.26
CA VAL A 275 5.84 -7.73 10.23
C VAL A 275 6.45 -6.33 10.17
N VAL A 276 7.47 -6.06 10.98
CA VAL A 276 8.17 -4.78 11.00
C VAL A 276 8.92 -4.57 9.70
N ARG A 277 9.64 -5.59 9.18
CA ARG A 277 10.32 -5.52 7.89
C ARG A 277 9.38 -5.20 6.74
N ILE A 278 8.19 -5.81 6.69
CA ILE A 278 7.17 -5.51 5.67
C ILE A 278 6.72 -4.05 5.79
N SER A 279 6.48 -3.56 7.02
CA SER A 279 6.14 -2.16 7.25
C SER A 279 7.27 -1.22 6.82
N SER A 280 8.54 -1.54 7.11
CA SER A 280 9.69 -0.73 6.69
C SER A 280 9.82 -0.67 5.18
N ILE A 281 9.58 -1.78 4.47
CA ILE A 281 9.55 -1.79 2.99
C ILE A 281 8.43 -0.87 2.48
N ARG A 282 7.23 -0.96 3.08
CA ARG A 282 6.08 -0.13 2.72
C ARG A 282 6.39 1.36 2.92
N ASP A 283 7.04 1.73 4.01
CA ASP A 283 7.43 3.12 4.25
C ASP A 283 8.40 3.62 3.18
N VAL A 284 9.41 2.83 2.81
CA VAL A 284 10.33 3.22 1.72
C VAL A 284 9.60 3.34 0.38
N GLU A 285 8.66 2.45 0.07
CA GLU A 285 7.79 2.57 -1.11
C GLU A 285 6.92 3.83 -1.05
N MET A 286 6.39 4.16 0.12
CA MET A 286 5.62 5.38 0.35
C MET A 286 6.44 6.62 0.02
N PHE A 287 7.66 6.75 0.58
CA PHE A 287 8.54 7.88 0.27
C PHE A 287 8.87 7.99 -1.22
N GLN A 288 9.03 6.86 -1.92
CA GLN A 288 9.21 6.86 -3.38
C GLN A 288 7.97 7.43 -4.10
N VAL A 289 6.76 7.00 -3.74
CA VAL A 289 5.53 7.50 -4.38
C VAL A 289 5.34 8.99 -4.13
N TYR A 290 5.56 9.49 -2.91
CA TYR A 290 5.48 10.92 -2.63
C TYR A 290 6.54 11.71 -3.41
N LEU A 291 7.76 11.19 -3.56
CA LEU A 291 8.78 11.79 -4.42
C LEU A 291 8.32 11.86 -5.88
N TRP A 292 7.71 10.80 -6.41
CA TRP A 292 7.19 10.79 -7.78
C TRP A 292 6.09 11.82 -7.98
N VAL A 293 5.16 11.95 -7.03
CA VAL A 293 4.13 13.00 -7.09
C VAL A 293 4.77 14.39 -7.13
N CYS A 294 5.77 14.66 -6.31
CA CYS A 294 6.46 15.95 -6.33
C CYS A 294 7.08 16.27 -7.69
N VAL A 295 7.73 15.28 -8.30
CA VAL A 295 8.37 15.43 -9.61
C VAL A 295 7.33 15.66 -10.71
N LEU A 296 6.23 14.92 -10.67
CA LEU A 296 5.11 15.05 -11.62
C LEU A 296 4.32 16.35 -11.43
N GLU A 297 4.26 16.92 -10.24
CA GLU A 297 3.53 18.15 -9.99
C GLU A 297 4.43 19.40 -10.02
N GLY A 298 5.74 19.22 -10.20
CA GLY A 298 6.70 20.32 -10.23
C GLY A 298 6.84 21.07 -8.89
N ASN A 299 6.38 20.48 -7.78
CA ASN A 299 6.35 21.13 -6.47
C ASN A 299 6.47 20.10 -5.34
N VAL A 300 6.57 20.55 -4.09
CA VAL A 300 6.78 19.68 -2.91
C VAL A 300 5.61 19.68 -1.94
N ASN A 301 4.47 20.26 -2.31
CA ASN A 301 3.36 20.53 -1.39
C ASN A 301 2.84 19.25 -0.75
N ILE A 302 2.74 18.16 -1.51
CA ILE A 302 2.28 16.88 -0.96
C ILE A 302 3.19 16.34 0.16
N ILE A 303 4.50 16.61 0.10
CA ILE A 303 5.40 16.24 1.19
C ILE A 303 5.20 17.19 2.37
N LYS A 304 5.10 18.50 2.11
CA LYS A 304 4.99 19.52 3.18
C LYS A 304 3.69 19.44 3.95
N GLU A 305 2.59 19.23 3.25
CA GLU A 305 1.23 19.35 3.78
C GLU A 305 0.69 17.99 4.25
N GLU A 306 1.18 16.88 3.68
CA GLU A 306 0.67 15.54 4.00
C GLU A 306 1.75 14.63 4.60
N LEU A 307 2.79 14.24 3.85
CA LEU A 307 3.73 13.20 4.31
C LEU A 307 4.47 13.60 5.58
N PHE A 308 5.09 14.78 5.60
CA PHE A 308 5.91 15.21 6.72
C PHE A 308 5.08 15.36 8.02
N PRO A 309 3.93 16.07 8.03
CA PRO A 309 3.07 16.13 9.21
C PRO A 309 2.55 14.75 9.66
N LEU A 310 2.26 13.86 8.71
CA LEU A 310 1.85 12.48 9.00
C LEU A 310 2.98 11.69 9.68
N CYS A 311 4.22 11.79 9.19
CA CYS A 311 5.39 11.16 9.80
C CYS A 311 5.66 11.71 11.21
N VAL A 312 5.59 13.03 11.39
CA VAL A 312 5.75 13.69 12.71
C VAL A 312 4.69 13.17 13.69
N MET A 313 3.46 12.97 13.23
CA MET A 313 2.37 12.44 14.05
C MET A 313 2.54 10.94 14.40
N LEU A 314 2.91 10.11 13.42
CA LEU A 314 2.85 8.66 13.57
C LEU A 314 4.16 8.04 14.09
N TYR A 315 5.31 8.49 13.59
CA TYR A 315 6.58 7.82 13.88
C TYR A 315 6.98 7.83 15.35
N PRO A 316 6.80 8.93 16.12
CA PRO A 316 7.04 8.89 17.56
C PRO A 316 6.15 7.87 18.28
N THR A 317 4.86 7.82 17.95
CA THR A 317 3.90 6.86 18.50
C THR A 317 4.28 5.42 18.19
N LEU A 318 4.75 5.16 16.97
CA LEU A 318 5.20 3.85 16.51
C LEU A 318 6.62 3.50 16.98
N LYS A 319 7.26 4.37 17.77
CA LYS A 319 8.66 4.26 18.24
C LYS A 319 9.67 4.16 17.09
N VAL A 320 9.39 4.77 15.95
CA VAL A 320 10.30 4.86 14.80
C VAL A 320 11.24 6.05 15.03
N LYS A 321 12.54 5.78 15.14
CA LYS A 321 13.54 6.85 15.37
C LYS A 321 13.68 7.75 14.16
N TRP A 322 13.68 9.07 14.39
CA TRP A 322 13.86 10.05 13.32
C TRP A 322 15.17 9.89 12.55
N ASP A 323 16.27 9.57 13.24
CA ASP A 323 17.56 9.28 12.58
C ASP A 323 17.49 8.07 11.65
N MET A 324 16.62 7.11 11.92
CA MET A 324 16.42 5.97 11.02
C MET A 324 15.77 6.43 9.71
N ILE A 325 14.80 7.35 9.77
CA ILE A 325 14.17 7.96 8.60
C ILE A 325 15.17 8.78 7.80
N ARG A 326 16.04 9.55 8.48
CA ARG A 326 17.12 10.30 7.83
C ARG A 326 18.06 9.38 7.06
N GLN A 327 18.49 8.29 7.67
CA GLN A 327 19.34 7.31 7.00
C GLN A 327 18.62 6.61 5.86
N MET A 328 17.33 6.30 6.01
CA MET A 328 16.53 5.74 4.94
C MET A 328 16.45 6.68 3.74
N LEU A 329 16.23 7.98 3.95
CA LEU A 329 16.22 9.01 2.90
C LEU A 329 17.58 9.17 2.23
N TYR A 330 18.66 9.16 3.01
CA TYR A 330 20.03 9.18 2.49
C TYR A 330 20.26 7.99 1.56
N LEU A 331 19.95 6.76 2.01
CA LEU A 331 20.08 5.54 1.22
C LEU A 331 19.19 5.55 -0.02
N LEU A 332 17.96 6.08 0.09
CA LEU A 332 17.02 6.21 -1.02
C LEU A 332 17.59 7.03 -2.18
N ARG A 333 18.27 8.14 -1.86
CA ARG A 333 18.95 8.96 -2.86
C ARG A 333 19.98 8.14 -3.66
N PHE A 334 20.84 7.36 -2.99
CA PHE A 334 21.87 6.57 -3.68
C PHE A 334 21.28 5.43 -4.50
N GLU A 335 20.31 4.69 -3.95
CA GLU A 335 19.67 3.60 -4.70
C GLU A 335 18.97 4.12 -5.96
N ILE A 336 18.37 5.31 -5.91
CA ILE A 336 17.78 5.94 -7.11
C ILE A 336 18.86 6.44 -8.07
N GLN A 337 19.92 7.07 -7.55
CA GLN A 337 21.04 7.56 -8.37
C GLN A 337 21.68 6.43 -9.19
N ASP A 338 21.90 5.26 -8.59
CA ASP A 338 22.56 4.12 -9.26
C ASP A 338 21.72 3.50 -10.38
N ARG A 339 20.44 3.87 -10.51
CA ARG A 339 19.49 3.32 -11.49
C ARG A 339 19.14 4.28 -12.61
N LEU A 340 19.65 5.51 -12.56
CA LEU A 340 19.35 6.56 -13.53
C LEU A 340 20.63 7.08 -14.15
N VAL A 341 20.52 7.52 -15.41
CA VAL A 341 21.55 8.36 -16.02
C VAL A 341 21.62 9.71 -15.32
N TYR A 342 22.78 10.38 -15.42
CA TYR A 342 23.06 11.59 -14.64
C TYR A 342 22.01 12.68 -14.87
N GLU A 343 21.64 12.95 -16.12
CA GLU A 343 20.66 13.97 -16.51
C GLU A 343 19.28 13.68 -15.90
N HIS A 344 18.88 12.40 -15.89
CA HIS A 344 17.65 11.94 -15.28
C HIS A 344 17.64 12.11 -13.77
N PHE A 345 18.76 11.81 -13.11
CA PHE A 345 18.91 12.00 -11.68
C PHE A 345 18.92 13.50 -11.29
N GLN A 346 19.49 14.37 -12.12
CA GLN A 346 19.48 15.82 -11.85
C GLN A 346 18.05 16.39 -11.77
N MET A 347 17.09 15.81 -12.50
CA MET A 347 15.68 16.21 -12.39
C MET A 347 15.08 15.93 -10.99
N LEU A 348 15.60 14.92 -10.28
CA LEU A 348 15.11 14.53 -8.95
C LEU A 348 15.81 15.28 -7.81
N MET A 349 17.01 15.84 -8.07
CA MET A 349 17.87 16.41 -7.04
C MET A 349 17.22 17.53 -6.20
N PRO A 350 16.47 18.49 -6.78
CA PRO A 350 15.82 19.54 -5.99
C PRO A 350 14.85 18.98 -4.95
N TYR A 351 14.13 17.91 -5.31
CA TYR A 351 13.17 17.25 -4.41
C TYR A 351 13.87 16.48 -3.30
N PHE A 352 15.00 15.81 -3.58
CA PHE A 352 15.83 15.17 -2.56
C PHE A 352 16.44 16.16 -1.57
N GLN A 353 16.88 17.34 -2.04
CA GLN A 353 17.41 18.39 -1.17
C GLN A 353 16.34 18.89 -0.20
N ILE A 354 15.13 19.13 -0.70
CA ILE A 354 14.00 19.54 0.15
C ILE A 354 13.63 18.42 1.13
N LEU A 355 13.49 17.17 0.68
CA LEU A 355 13.23 16.02 1.56
C LEU A 355 14.29 15.92 2.67
N SER A 356 15.57 16.02 2.33
CA SER A 356 16.66 15.93 3.31
C SER A 356 16.61 17.08 4.33
N SER A 357 16.25 18.29 3.88
CA SER A 357 16.10 19.45 4.75
C SER A 357 14.87 19.33 5.66
N MET A 358 13.73 18.86 5.13
CA MET A 358 12.48 18.72 5.89
C MET A 358 12.52 17.56 6.89
N PHE A 359 13.42 16.60 6.72
CA PHE A 359 13.63 15.53 7.68
C PHE A 359 14.95 15.70 8.44
N SER A 360 15.54 16.91 8.49
CA SER A 360 16.77 17.15 9.24
C SER A 360 16.55 16.98 10.76
N ALA A 361 17.65 16.97 11.53
CA ALA A 361 17.59 16.86 13.00
C ALA A 361 16.96 18.09 13.65
N ASP A 362 17.05 19.25 13.01
CA ASP A 362 16.75 20.58 13.58
C ASP A 362 15.25 20.83 13.82
N ILE A 363 14.42 19.80 13.71
CA ILE A 363 12.96 19.85 13.71
C ILE A 363 12.38 19.26 15.01
N LEU A 364 13.17 18.46 15.73
CA LEU A 364 12.75 17.80 16.98
C LEU A 364 13.35 18.45 18.25
N ASP A 365 14.06 19.57 18.09
CA ASP A 365 14.60 20.38 19.20
C ASP A 365 13.59 21.39 19.75
#